data_AF-A0A6J0D082-F1
#
_entry.id   AF-A0A6J0D082-F1
#
_cell.length_a   1.000
_cell.length_b   1.000
_cell.length_c   1.000
_cell.angle_alpha   90.00
_cell.angle_beta   90.00
_cell.angle_gamma   90.00
#
_symmetry.space_group_name_H-M   'P 1'
#
loop_
_entity.id
_entity.type
_entity.pdbx_description
1 polymer ?
#
loop_
_entity_poly.entity_id
_entity_poly.type
_entity_poly.pdbx_seq_one_letter_code
_entity_poly.pdbx_strand_id
1 'polypeptide(L)'
;MEGDQLEALDFPSEALHPEVTVVVTGEPPGAIEEESENEEEEETPAEVIDLLSLLDVLRVSAVMEDIIDQLSILGYIIPVQYERKQSVSQKSSHEGTSVVSSARKTSLTKERSAVPETKQRGLDSVLKKPTRQTMMTLETLKKIQNDRQYFSDVIANAMSEMQDSGSFKSLLEALGTERDKKMNFHEAITREEKGRREIKSLQKQLIDVKRERQMQVQKLEEKLEFWMEKFDKDTEAKQNELNALKAAKATDLSHLQDLAKTIREYEQVIIEDRMEKEKTRKKMEQDDLELKSIVKLQAWWRGTVVRKEIGGFKMPKKEKDDGKDSKGKEKDKRRGKK
;
A
#
# COMPACT_ATOMS: atom_id res chain seq x y z
N MET A 1 -45.66 33.63 -23.22
CA MET A 1 -46.14 33.26 -21.87
C MET A 1 -45.53 31.89 -21.61
N GLU A 2 -44.67 31.62 -20.66
CA GLU A 2 -44.02 32.24 -19.49
C GLU A 2 -42.75 31.36 -19.34
N GLY A 3 -41.52 31.82 -19.11
CA GLY A 3 -41.06 32.75 -18.08
C GLY A 3 -41.09 32.04 -16.72
N ASP A 4 -39.95 31.50 -16.27
CA ASP A 4 -39.54 31.20 -14.87
C ASP A 4 -38.82 29.85 -14.74
N GLN A 5 -37.79 29.64 -13.92
CA GLN A 5 -36.93 30.49 -13.10
C GLN A 5 -35.73 29.59 -12.68
N LEU A 6 -34.56 30.19 -12.49
CA LEU A 6 -33.36 29.57 -11.94
C LEU A 6 -33.59 29.22 -10.47
N GLU A 7 -33.50 27.94 -10.09
CA GLU A 7 -33.26 27.54 -8.69
C GLU A 7 -31.76 27.34 -8.48
N ALA A 8 -31.11 28.40 -8.02
CA ALA A 8 -29.87 28.31 -7.27
C ALA A 8 -30.23 27.76 -5.88
N LEU A 9 -29.66 26.60 -5.51
CA LEU A 9 -29.79 26.09 -4.15
C LEU A 9 -28.64 26.63 -3.30
N ASP A 10 -29.05 27.38 -2.30
CA ASP A 10 -28.29 28.10 -1.30
C ASP A 10 -27.32 27.22 -0.51
N PHE A 11 -26.09 27.72 -0.38
CA PHE A 11 -25.15 27.30 0.66
C PHE A 11 -25.49 28.06 1.96
N PRO A 12 -25.66 27.40 3.11
CA PRO A 12 -25.77 28.10 4.37
C PRO A 12 -24.37 28.48 4.87
N SER A 13 -24.15 29.79 5.00
CA SER A 13 -23.01 30.40 5.67
C SER A 13 -23.46 30.84 7.06
N GLU A 14 -22.91 30.25 8.12
CA GLU A 14 -22.99 30.83 9.47
C GLU A 14 -21.75 30.49 10.31
N ALA A 15 -20.82 31.45 10.27
CA ALA A 15 -20.01 32.02 11.35
C ALA A 15 -19.66 31.22 12.64
N LEU A 16 -18.35 31.05 12.79
CA LEU A 16 -17.52 31.32 13.99
C LEU A 16 -17.43 30.31 15.15
N HIS A 17 -16.31 29.58 15.16
CA HIS A 17 -15.46 29.45 16.36
C HIS A 17 -14.00 29.74 15.99
N PRO A 18 -13.23 30.48 16.82
CA PRO A 18 -11.86 30.85 16.51
C PRO A 18 -10.93 29.69 16.90
N GLU A 19 -10.79 28.71 16.02
CA GLU A 19 -9.84 27.62 16.27
C GLU A 19 -8.51 27.96 15.62
N VAL A 20 -7.63 28.44 16.50
CA VAL A 20 -6.20 28.69 16.38
C VAL A 20 -5.56 27.90 15.24
N THR A 21 -5.41 28.57 14.09
CA THR A 21 -4.43 28.16 13.09
C THR A 21 -3.06 28.31 13.72
N VAL A 22 -2.50 27.22 14.24
CA VAL A 22 -1.06 27.15 14.48
C VAL A 22 -0.41 27.08 13.11
N VAL A 23 -0.20 28.26 12.54
CA VAL A 23 0.76 28.47 11.46
C VAL A 23 2.11 28.10 12.06
N VAL A 24 2.51 26.84 11.93
CA VAL A 24 3.90 26.43 12.15
C VAL A 24 4.67 26.95 10.94
N THR A 25 4.93 28.26 10.93
CA THR A 25 6.10 28.80 10.27
C THR A 25 7.28 28.15 10.96
N GLY A 26 7.80 27.08 10.35
CA GLY A 26 9.13 26.58 10.65
C GLY A 26 10.12 27.63 10.19
N GLU A 27 10.26 28.67 11.01
CA GLU A 27 11.41 29.56 10.97
C GLU A 27 12.65 28.66 11.15
N PRO A 28 13.64 28.73 10.25
CA PRO A 28 14.85 27.94 10.40
C PRO A 28 15.47 28.30 11.75
N PRO A 29 16.00 27.33 12.53
CA PRO A 29 16.58 27.64 13.82
C PRO A 29 17.63 28.73 13.60
N GLY A 30 17.40 29.86 14.27
CA GLY A 30 18.30 30.99 14.28
C GLY A 30 19.72 30.48 14.48
N ALA A 31 20.63 31.01 13.67
CA ALA A 31 22.04 30.85 13.88
C ALA A 31 22.29 31.22 15.36
N ILE A 32 22.53 30.21 16.18
CA ILE A 32 23.27 30.41 17.42
C ILE A 32 24.62 30.86 16.90
N GLU A 33 24.83 32.17 16.96
CA GLU A 33 26.13 32.78 17.00
C GLU A 33 26.85 32.06 18.14
N GLU A 34 27.58 30.99 17.79
CA GLU A 34 28.63 30.52 18.67
C GLU A 34 29.61 31.69 18.73
N GLU A 35 29.62 32.33 19.90
CA GLU A 35 30.63 33.29 20.31
C GLU A 35 31.98 32.67 19.93
N SER A 36 32.53 33.14 18.82
CA SER A 36 33.94 32.97 18.52
C SER A 36 34.65 33.66 19.67
N GLU A 37 35.26 32.86 20.55
CA GLU A 37 36.36 33.34 21.37
C GLU A 37 37.36 33.94 20.38
N ASN A 38 37.34 35.28 20.29
CA ASN A 38 38.40 36.05 19.67
C ASN A 38 39.65 35.74 20.47
N GLU A 39 40.39 34.70 20.07
CA GLU A 39 41.82 34.73 20.26
C GLU A 39 42.28 35.96 19.48
N GLU A 40 42.74 36.96 20.24
CA GLU A 40 43.30 38.21 19.74
C GLU A 40 44.33 37.88 18.65
N GLU A 41 43.92 37.99 17.38
CA GLU A 41 44.86 38.06 16.28
C GLU A 41 45.61 39.38 16.46
N GLU A 42 46.83 39.26 16.96
CA GLU A 42 47.83 40.31 16.98
C GLU A 42 48.00 40.80 15.53
N GLU A 43 47.32 41.90 15.19
CA GLU A 43 47.56 42.65 13.95
C GLU A 43 49.04 43.03 13.95
N THR A 44 49.85 42.26 13.23
CA THR A 44 51.25 42.61 13.01
C THR A 44 51.27 43.87 12.13
N PRO A 45 51.81 45.00 12.61
CA PRO A 45 51.91 46.22 11.82
C PRO A 45 52.79 45.96 10.59
N ALA A 46 52.52 46.66 9.49
CA ALA A 46 53.30 46.59 8.26
C ALA A 46 54.81 46.72 8.56
N GLU A 47 55.51 45.60 8.48
CA GLU A 47 56.90 45.46 8.93
C GLU A 47 57.83 46.09 7.89
N VAL A 48 58.25 47.33 8.14
CA VAL A 48 59.33 47.98 7.41
C VAL A 48 60.61 47.24 7.79
N ILE A 49 61.16 46.48 6.83
CA ILE A 49 62.34 45.66 7.05
C ILE A 49 63.57 46.57 7.10
N ASP A 50 64.02 46.88 8.31
CA ASP A 50 65.34 47.46 8.54
C ASP A 50 66.42 46.43 8.17
N LEU A 51 67.43 46.88 7.42
CA LEU A 51 68.61 46.08 7.10
C LEU A 51 69.33 45.69 8.39
N LEU A 52 69.58 44.40 8.58
CA LEU A 52 70.29 43.88 9.76
C LEU A 52 71.72 44.44 9.80
N SER A 53 72.25 44.68 11.01
CA SER A 53 73.65 45.06 11.17
C SER A 53 74.56 43.91 10.73
N LEU A 54 75.75 44.22 10.23
CA LEU A 54 76.71 43.21 9.78
C LEU A 54 77.05 42.18 10.88
N LEU A 55 77.08 42.63 12.14
CA LEU A 55 77.33 41.75 13.28
C LEU A 55 76.15 40.78 13.52
N ASP A 56 74.92 41.23 13.29
CA ASP A 56 73.72 40.42 13.45
C ASP A 56 73.60 39.40 12.32
N VAL A 57 73.90 39.81 11.07
CA VAL A 57 73.99 38.89 9.91
C VAL A 57 74.95 37.75 10.20
N LEU A 58 76.16 38.03 10.69
CA LEU A 58 77.14 36.98 11.03
C LEU A 58 76.67 36.05 12.15
N ARG A 59 76.04 36.59 13.20
CA ARG A 59 75.51 35.79 14.32
C ARG A 59 74.38 34.87 13.87
N VAL A 60 73.42 35.39 13.11
CA VAL A 60 72.28 34.62 12.65
C VAL A 60 72.71 33.61 11.57
N SER A 61 73.67 33.94 10.69
CA SER A 61 74.21 33.01 9.69
C SER A 61 74.83 31.78 10.35
N ALA A 62 75.64 31.96 11.40
CA ALA A 62 76.23 30.83 12.12
C ALA A 62 75.17 29.88 12.71
N VAL A 63 74.03 30.43 13.17
CA VAL A 63 72.91 29.62 13.66
C VAL A 63 72.21 28.89 12.53
N MET A 64 71.97 29.55 11.38
CA MET A 64 71.37 28.89 10.22
C MET A 64 72.26 27.77 9.66
N GLU A 65 73.59 27.95 9.66
CA GLU A 65 74.56 26.93 9.25
C GLU A 65 74.47 25.69 10.13
N ASP A 66 74.46 25.88 11.45
CA ASP A 66 74.27 24.78 12.41
C ASP A 66 72.91 24.07 12.20
N ILE A 67 71.83 24.82 11.93
CA ILE A 67 70.51 24.22 11.65
C ILE A 67 70.55 23.37 10.37
N ILE A 68 71.17 23.86 9.29
CA ILE A 68 71.27 23.09 8.03
C ILE A 68 72.11 21.83 8.24
N ASP A 69 73.20 21.92 9.00
CA ASP A 69 74.05 20.76 9.33
C ASP A 69 73.26 19.74 10.15
N GLN A 70 72.52 20.17 11.16
CA GLN A 70 71.65 19.32 11.97
C GLN A 70 70.55 18.66 11.14
N LEU A 71 69.90 19.40 10.24
CA LEU A 71 68.89 18.84 9.33
C LEU A 71 69.53 17.83 8.36
N SER A 72 70.77 18.05 7.93
CA SER A 72 71.51 17.13 7.08
C SER A 72 71.84 15.84 7.83
N ILE A 73 72.33 15.94 9.06
CA ILE A 73 72.55 14.80 9.97
C ILE A 73 71.25 14.02 10.18
N LEU A 74 70.14 14.70 10.42
CA LEU A 74 68.82 14.08 10.56
C LEU A 74 68.41 13.29 9.31
N GLY A 75 68.72 13.83 8.12
CA GLY A 75 68.54 13.14 6.84
C GLY A 75 69.30 11.81 6.75
N TYR A 76 70.54 11.77 7.25
CA TYR A 76 71.35 10.54 7.29
C TYR A 76 70.86 9.53 8.34
N ILE A 77 70.31 9.99 9.46
CA ILE A 77 69.81 9.13 10.54
C ILE A 77 68.46 8.50 10.19
N ILE A 78 67.62 9.20 9.41
CA ILE A 78 66.26 8.77 9.06
C ILE A 78 66.17 8.45 7.54
N PRO A 79 66.92 7.48 7.00
CA PRO A 79 66.90 7.23 5.56
C PRO A 79 65.56 6.64 5.12
N VAL A 80 64.92 7.23 4.11
CA VAL A 80 63.82 6.59 3.37
C VAL A 80 64.42 5.47 2.54
N GLN A 81 64.40 4.23 3.05
CA GLN A 81 64.81 3.07 2.26
C GLN A 81 63.82 2.85 1.12
N TYR A 82 64.11 3.37 -0.09
CA TYR A 82 63.38 3.02 -1.29
C TYR A 82 64.25 3.10 -2.56
N GLU A 83 64.99 2.01 -2.87
CA GLU A 83 65.39 1.61 -4.23
C GLU A 83 66.24 0.31 -4.22
N ARG A 84 65.61 -0.88 -4.23
CA ARG A 84 66.32 -2.12 -4.66
C ARG A 84 65.46 -3.22 -5.28
N LYS A 85 64.13 -3.09 -5.38
CA LYS A 85 63.30 -4.20 -5.88
C LYS A 85 62.28 -3.77 -6.94
N GLN A 86 62.74 -3.09 -7.99
CA GLN A 86 61.91 -2.89 -9.18
C GLN A 86 62.76 -2.69 -10.45
N SER A 87 63.72 -3.58 -10.70
CA SER A 87 64.49 -3.53 -11.97
C SER A 87 65.10 -4.87 -12.38
N VAL A 88 64.41 -6.00 -12.18
CA VAL A 88 64.75 -7.26 -12.88
C VAL A 88 63.47 -8.06 -13.08
N SER A 89 62.82 -7.91 -14.23
CA SER A 89 62.19 -9.00 -14.98
C SER A 89 61.32 -8.42 -16.09
N GLN A 90 61.96 -7.91 -17.14
CA GLN A 90 61.32 -7.74 -18.43
C GLN A 90 62.35 -8.07 -19.52
N LYS A 91 62.30 -9.32 -20.03
CA LYS A 91 62.59 -9.70 -21.42
C LYS A 91 62.53 -11.22 -21.61
N SER A 92 61.48 -11.68 -22.27
CA SER A 92 61.63 -12.40 -23.54
C SER A 92 60.30 -12.37 -24.27
N SER A 93 60.30 -11.66 -25.39
CA SER A 93 59.18 -11.43 -26.29
C SER A 93 59.13 -12.49 -27.41
N HIS A 94 57.99 -12.51 -28.11
CA HIS A 94 57.71 -13.08 -29.45
C HIS A 94 57.48 -14.61 -29.51
N GLU A 95 56.52 -15.16 -30.26
CA GLU A 95 55.50 -14.64 -31.19
C GLU A 95 54.55 -15.80 -31.56
N GLY A 96 53.37 -15.52 -32.13
CA GLY A 96 52.70 -16.47 -33.03
C GLY A 96 51.24 -16.83 -32.73
N THR A 97 50.33 -16.03 -33.28
CA THR A 97 48.91 -16.29 -33.59
C THR A 97 48.60 -17.70 -34.16
N SER A 98 47.50 -18.35 -33.72
CA SER A 98 46.57 -19.09 -34.59
C SER A 98 45.28 -19.59 -33.90
N VAL A 99 44.13 -19.05 -34.33
CA VAL A 99 42.88 -19.71 -34.77
C VAL A 99 42.22 -20.88 -33.97
N VAL A 100 40.99 -20.58 -33.50
CA VAL A 100 39.71 -21.35 -33.52
C VAL A 100 39.70 -22.89 -33.42
N SER A 101 38.97 -23.43 -32.43
CA SER A 101 37.87 -24.45 -32.52
C SER A 101 37.57 -25.00 -31.12
N SER A 102 36.37 -24.83 -30.54
CA SER A 102 35.14 -25.62 -30.72
C SER A 102 35.30 -27.13 -30.48
N ALA A 103 34.90 -27.61 -29.28
CA ALA A 103 34.07 -28.80 -29.01
C ALA A 103 34.14 -29.12 -27.48
N ARG A 104 33.10 -28.86 -26.68
CA ARG A 104 31.95 -29.72 -26.35
C ARG A 104 32.28 -31.09 -25.72
N LYS A 105 31.85 -31.24 -24.45
CA LYS A 105 30.96 -32.28 -23.86
C LYS A 105 31.52 -33.15 -22.73
N THR A 106 30.73 -33.14 -21.64
CA THR A 106 30.28 -34.26 -20.77
C THR A 106 31.36 -34.96 -19.93
N SER A 107 31.17 -35.34 -18.66
CA SER A 107 29.97 -35.80 -17.95
C SER A 107 30.22 -35.83 -16.43
N LEU A 108 29.11 -35.84 -15.69
CA LEU A 108 28.93 -36.21 -14.28
C LEU A 108 29.87 -37.32 -13.77
N THR A 109 30.31 -37.22 -12.51
CA THR A 109 29.85 -38.12 -11.44
C THR A 109 30.22 -37.58 -10.06
N LYS A 110 29.27 -37.75 -9.15
CA LYS A 110 29.24 -37.35 -7.76
C LYS A 110 29.50 -38.62 -6.96
N GLU A 111 30.48 -38.61 -6.05
CA GLU A 111 30.28 -39.31 -4.78
C GLU A 111 31.26 -38.86 -3.68
N ARG A 112 30.66 -38.72 -2.49
CA ARG A 112 31.25 -38.47 -1.18
C ARG A 112 31.54 -39.82 -0.54
N SER A 113 32.67 -39.96 0.15
CA SER A 113 32.83 -40.54 1.51
C SER A 113 34.32 -40.88 1.71
N ALA A 114 34.98 -40.24 2.68
CA ALA A 114 35.14 -40.66 4.08
C ALA A 114 36.56 -41.26 4.32
N VAL A 115 37.44 -40.38 4.82
CA VAL A 115 38.51 -40.49 5.86
C VAL A 115 38.49 -41.83 6.65
N PRO A 116 39.60 -42.41 7.21
CA PRO A 116 40.67 -41.68 7.91
C PRO A 116 42.12 -42.26 8.03
N GLU A 117 42.99 -41.43 8.63
CA GLU A 117 44.25 -41.69 9.36
C GLU A 117 45.51 -42.06 8.54
N THR A 118 46.66 -41.35 8.62
CA THR A 118 47.54 -41.31 9.82
C THR A 118 48.63 -40.21 9.73
N LYS A 119 48.81 -39.47 10.84
CA LYS A 119 50.04 -38.88 11.46
C LYS A 119 51.23 -38.36 10.61
N GLN A 120 51.56 -37.07 10.78
CA GLN A 120 52.89 -36.51 11.15
C GLN A 120 52.77 -34.97 11.30
N ARG A 121 52.73 -34.42 12.53
CA ARG A 121 53.86 -33.91 13.35
C ARG A 121 54.62 -32.72 12.74
N GLY A 122 54.26 -31.53 13.21
CA GLY A 122 55.18 -30.48 13.67
C GLY A 122 55.84 -29.59 12.61
N LEU A 123 55.53 -28.30 12.64
CA LEU A 123 56.48 -27.22 12.94
C LEU A 123 55.71 -25.88 12.99
N ASP A 124 55.39 -25.51 14.23
CA ASP A 124 55.18 -24.18 14.81
C ASP A 124 55.20 -22.98 13.85
N SER A 125 54.00 -22.52 13.49
CA SER A 125 53.76 -21.13 13.12
C SER A 125 53.90 -20.26 14.37
N VAL A 126 55.14 -19.93 14.71
CA VAL A 126 55.46 -18.88 15.68
C VAL A 126 55.00 -17.57 15.08
N LEU A 127 53.76 -17.21 15.42
CA LEU A 127 53.19 -15.88 15.30
C LEU A 127 54.06 -14.92 16.13
N LYS A 128 55.14 -14.43 15.53
CA LYS A 128 55.90 -13.29 16.06
C LYS A 128 54.96 -12.10 16.03
N LYS A 129 54.41 -11.77 17.20
CA LYS A 129 53.79 -10.47 17.45
C LYS A 129 54.79 -9.39 17.02
N PRO A 130 54.47 -8.46 16.12
CA PRO A 130 55.35 -7.34 15.90
C PRO A 130 55.28 -6.44 17.15
N THR A 131 56.44 -6.29 17.76
CA THR A 131 56.77 -5.29 18.77
C THR A 131 56.13 -3.95 18.40
N ARG A 132 55.33 -3.40 19.31
CA ARG A 132 54.49 -2.20 19.15
C ARG A 132 55.29 -0.88 18.96
N GLN A 133 56.52 -0.92 18.45
CA GLN A 133 57.41 0.24 18.33
C GLN A 133 58.11 0.39 16.97
N THR A 134 57.98 -0.55 16.02
CA THR A 134 58.91 -0.62 14.87
C THR A 134 58.39 -0.08 13.53
N MET A 135 57.22 0.55 13.43
CA MET A 135 56.83 1.19 12.16
C MET A 135 56.05 2.48 12.38
N MET A 136 56.74 3.62 12.34
CA MET A 136 56.14 4.77 11.65
C MET A 136 55.68 4.29 10.27
N THR A 137 54.46 4.62 9.85
CA THR A 137 53.99 4.23 8.51
C THR A 137 54.96 4.78 7.47
N LEU A 138 55.17 4.05 6.37
CA LEU A 138 56.05 4.51 5.28
C LEU A 138 55.68 5.94 4.83
N GLU A 139 54.39 6.27 4.87
CA GLU A 139 53.85 7.59 4.58
C GLU A 139 54.28 8.65 5.61
N THR A 140 54.22 8.35 6.91
CA THR A 140 54.71 9.27 7.96
C THR A 140 56.22 9.51 7.85
N LEU A 141 57.00 8.47 7.53
CA LEU A 141 58.45 8.60 7.33
C LEU A 141 58.77 9.47 6.10
N LYS A 142 58.02 9.25 5.00
CA LYS A 142 58.13 10.07 3.79
C LYS A 142 57.75 11.52 4.05
N LYS A 143 56.70 11.76 4.83
CA LYS A 143 56.30 13.12 5.25
C LYS A 143 57.41 13.79 6.05
N ILE A 144 57.95 13.13 7.07
CA ILE A 144 59.04 13.67 7.90
C ILE A 144 60.25 14.06 7.04
N GLN A 145 60.56 13.26 6.02
CA GLN A 145 61.69 13.54 5.13
C GLN A 145 61.42 14.70 4.17
N ASN A 146 60.19 14.79 3.65
CA ASN A 146 59.76 15.95 2.87
C ASN A 146 59.76 17.23 3.72
N ASP A 147 59.23 17.17 4.94
CA ASP A 147 59.19 18.30 5.88
C ASP A 147 60.62 18.75 6.23
N ARG A 148 61.52 17.80 6.53
CA ARG A 148 62.94 18.08 6.77
C ARG A 148 63.62 18.74 5.57
N GLN A 149 63.37 18.25 4.35
CA GLN A 149 63.91 18.89 3.14
C GLN A 149 63.35 20.29 2.95
N TYR A 150 62.03 20.47 3.14
CA TYR A 150 61.38 21.78 3.09
C TYR A 150 62.00 22.77 4.09
N PHE A 151 62.20 22.39 5.35
CA PHE A 151 62.90 23.23 6.33
C PHE A 151 64.34 23.54 5.91
N SER A 152 65.05 22.55 5.36
CA SER A 152 66.42 22.74 4.86
C SER A 152 66.46 23.78 3.74
N ASP A 153 65.51 23.73 2.81
CA ASP A 153 65.44 24.66 1.67
C ASP A 153 65.06 26.07 2.15
N VAL A 154 64.12 26.20 3.09
CA VAL A 154 63.70 27.50 3.67
C VAL A 154 64.87 28.17 4.39
N ILE A 155 65.60 27.43 5.24
CA ILE A 155 66.74 27.97 5.99
C ILE A 155 67.92 28.27 5.05
N ALA A 156 68.18 27.45 4.02
CA ALA A 156 69.22 27.71 3.02
C ALA A 156 68.94 28.99 2.22
N ASN A 157 67.69 29.19 1.80
CA ASN A 157 67.28 30.39 1.07
C ASN A 157 67.39 31.64 1.95
N ALA A 158 66.95 31.56 3.21
CA ALA A 158 67.08 32.65 4.19
C ALA A 158 68.56 32.97 4.49
N MET A 159 69.42 31.95 4.57
CA MET A 159 70.86 32.14 4.77
C MET A 159 71.49 32.89 3.59
N SER A 160 71.21 32.47 2.36
CA SER A 160 71.72 33.15 1.16
C SER A 160 71.21 34.59 1.09
N GLU A 161 69.89 34.80 1.30
CA GLU A 161 69.29 36.14 1.28
C GLU A 161 69.93 37.08 2.32
N MET A 162 70.21 36.56 3.51
CA MET A 162 70.81 37.32 4.59
C MET A 162 72.29 37.65 4.32
N GLN A 163 73.04 36.74 3.68
CA GLN A 163 74.44 36.99 3.29
C GLN A 163 74.55 37.94 2.09
N ASP A 164 73.64 37.84 1.12
CA ASP A 164 73.68 38.62 -0.12
C ASP A 164 73.10 40.03 0.06
N SER A 165 72.05 40.16 0.88
CA SER A 165 71.23 41.38 0.95
C SER A 165 70.86 41.84 2.37
N GLY A 166 71.26 41.10 3.41
CA GLY A 166 70.95 41.44 4.81
C GLY A 166 69.45 41.40 5.16
N SER A 167 68.67 40.62 4.41
CA SER A 167 67.19 40.52 4.49
C SER A 167 66.76 39.07 4.76
N PHE A 168 65.54 38.89 5.27
CA PHE A 168 64.94 37.58 5.60
C PHE A 168 63.50 37.42 5.07
N LYS A 169 63.14 38.13 3.99
CA LYS A 169 61.79 38.15 3.41
C LYS A 169 61.33 36.76 2.98
N SER A 170 62.23 35.93 2.45
CA SER A 170 61.90 34.56 2.04
C SER A 170 61.39 33.70 3.20
N LEU A 171 61.97 33.86 4.40
CA LEU A 171 61.52 33.17 5.60
C LEU A 171 60.14 33.69 6.05
N LEU A 172 59.93 34.99 5.99
CA LEU A 172 58.67 35.63 6.38
C LEU A 172 57.53 35.25 5.42
N GLU A 173 57.81 35.20 4.12
CA GLU A 173 56.88 34.70 3.10
C GLU A 173 56.57 33.21 3.31
N ALA A 174 57.59 32.37 3.58
CA ALA A 174 57.37 30.95 3.87
C ALA A 174 56.46 30.75 5.10
N LEU A 175 56.71 31.48 6.19
CA LEU A 175 55.86 31.47 7.39
C LEU A 175 54.44 31.96 7.11
N GLY A 176 54.29 33.01 6.30
CA GLY A 176 52.98 33.51 5.84
C GLY A 176 52.21 32.43 5.08
N THR A 177 52.85 31.77 4.12
CA THR A 177 52.20 30.70 3.34
C THR A 177 51.80 29.50 4.21
N GLU A 178 52.57 29.14 5.24
CA GLU A 178 52.19 28.08 6.18
C GLU A 178 51.03 28.49 7.10
N ARG A 179 51.00 29.74 7.55
CA ARG A 179 49.85 30.30 8.29
C ARG A 179 48.58 30.25 7.43
N ASP A 180 48.67 30.69 6.18
CA ASP A 180 47.55 30.67 5.24
C ASP A 180 47.07 29.24 4.95
N LYS A 181 48.00 28.30 4.72
CA LYS A 181 47.66 26.87 4.57
C LYS A 181 46.92 26.35 5.80
N LYS A 182 47.41 26.66 7.00
CA LYS A 182 46.77 26.25 8.26
C LYS A 182 45.35 26.81 8.34
N MET A 183 45.15 28.11 8.10
CA MET A 183 43.83 28.75 8.10
C MET A 183 42.89 28.09 7.07
N ASN A 184 43.36 27.90 5.83
CA ASN A 184 42.60 27.24 4.76
C ASN A 184 42.17 25.81 5.14
N PHE A 185 43.02 25.04 5.83
CA PHE A 185 42.64 23.71 6.33
C PHE A 185 41.55 23.77 7.38
N HIS A 186 41.63 24.70 8.33
CA HIS A 186 40.59 24.86 9.36
C HIS A 186 39.27 25.27 8.72
N GLU A 187 39.28 26.21 7.78
CA GLU A 187 38.10 26.63 7.03
C GLU A 187 37.52 25.48 6.18
N ALA A 188 38.37 24.66 5.56
CA ALA A 188 37.94 23.48 4.82
C ALA A 188 37.24 22.45 5.73
N ILE A 189 37.77 22.23 6.93
CA ILE A 189 37.20 21.29 7.91
C ILE A 189 35.84 21.80 8.39
N THR A 190 35.73 23.05 8.82
CA THR A 190 34.46 23.61 9.34
C THR A 190 33.37 23.61 8.26
N ARG A 191 33.73 23.94 7.01
CA ARG A 191 32.82 23.89 5.87
C ARG A 191 32.34 22.47 5.57
N GLU A 192 33.25 21.49 5.56
CA GLU A 192 32.91 20.08 5.35
C GLU A 192 32.01 19.54 6.47
N GLU A 193 32.29 19.88 7.73
CA GLU A 193 31.46 19.48 8.86
C GLU A 193 30.04 20.08 8.79
N LYS A 194 29.92 21.36 8.43
CA LYS A 194 28.63 22.00 8.19
C LYS A 194 27.88 21.32 7.06
N GLY A 195 28.53 21.05 5.93
CA GLY A 195 27.94 20.33 4.81
C GLY A 195 27.46 18.92 5.21
N ARG A 196 28.23 18.18 6.01
CA ARG A 196 27.82 16.88 6.55
C ARG A 196 26.59 16.98 7.47
N ARG A 197 26.51 18.02 8.29
CA ARG A 197 25.32 18.27 9.15
C ARG A 197 24.09 18.57 8.30
N GLU A 198 24.21 19.40 7.27
CA GLU A 198 23.13 19.73 6.34
C GLU A 198 22.65 18.49 5.57
N ILE A 199 23.57 17.67 5.04
CA ILE A 199 23.24 16.42 4.35
C ILE A 199 22.46 15.49 5.28
N LYS A 200 22.90 15.31 6.53
CA LYS A 200 22.18 14.47 7.50
C LYS A 200 20.77 15.02 7.81
N SER A 201 20.64 16.34 7.95
CA SER A 201 19.35 17.00 8.16
C SER A 201 18.40 16.79 6.99
N LEU A 202 18.87 17.03 5.77
CA LEU A 202 18.08 16.83 4.54
C LEU A 202 17.70 15.37 4.33
N GLN A 203 18.59 14.42 4.63
CA GLN A 203 18.29 12.99 4.59
C GLN A 203 17.16 12.62 5.57
N LYS A 204 17.17 13.18 6.79
CA LYS A 204 16.10 12.99 7.77
C LYS A 204 14.78 13.58 7.26
N GLN A 205 14.79 14.82 6.77
CA GLN A 205 13.60 15.46 6.21
C GLN A 205 13.02 14.66 5.04
N LEU A 206 13.86 14.14 4.15
CA LEU A 206 13.42 13.30 3.03
C LEU A 206 12.70 12.03 3.51
N ILE A 207 13.22 11.37 4.55
CA ILE A 207 12.60 10.19 5.14
C ILE A 207 11.25 10.55 5.78
N ASP A 208 11.19 11.67 6.50
CA ASP A 208 9.98 12.11 7.18
C ASP A 208 8.88 12.47 6.17
N VAL A 209 9.20 13.23 5.11
CA VAL A 209 8.27 13.53 4.00
C VAL A 209 7.81 12.25 3.30
N LYS A 210 8.72 11.29 3.08
CA LYS A 210 8.34 9.99 2.48
C LYS A 210 7.36 9.23 3.37
N ARG A 211 7.60 9.20 4.69
CA ARG A 211 6.70 8.55 5.66
C ARG A 211 5.35 9.23 5.70
N GLU A 212 5.31 10.56 5.69
CA GLU A 212 4.08 11.34 5.68
C GLU A 212 3.24 11.05 4.43
N ARG A 213 3.86 11.09 3.24
CA ARG A 213 3.17 10.72 1.99
C ARG A 213 2.61 9.30 2.04
N GLN A 214 3.36 8.35 2.58
CA GLN A 214 2.89 6.98 2.73
C GLN A 214 1.68 6.87 3.65
N MET A 215 1.67 7.59 4.77
CA MET A 215 0.51 7.66 5.67
C MET A 215 -0.72 8.30 5.00
N GLN A 216 -0.51 9.34 4.19
CA GLN A 216 -1.60 9.96 3.42
C GLN A 216 -2.20 8.99 2.40
N VAL A 217 -1.36 8.23 1.70
CA VAL A 217 -1.82 7.18 0.77
C VAL A 217 -2.64 6.13 1.51
N GLN A 218 -2.14 5.59 2.62
CA GLN A 218 -2.88 4.61 3.42
C GLN A 218 -4.25 5.14 3.89
N LYS A 219 -4.31 6.40 4.36
CA LYS A 219 -5.57 7.03 4.77
C LYS A 219 -6.56 7.17 3.62
N LEU A 220 -6.09 7.39 2.39
CA LEU A 220 -6.94 7.45 1.22
C LEU A 220 -7.40 6.05 0.79
N GLU A 221 -6.52 5.05 0.88
CA GLU A 221 -6.86 3.64 0.63
C GLU A 221 -7.93 3.14 1.59
N GLU A 222 -7.81 3.41 2.89
CA GLU A 222 -8.82 3.05 3.89
C GLU A 222 -10.18 3.71 3.60
N LYS A 223 -10.18 4.98 3.20
CA LYS A 223 -11.42 5.67 2.79
C LYS A 223 -12.00 5.05 1.53
N LEU A 224 -11.17 4.71 0.57
CA LEU A 224 -11.61 4.07 -0.67
C LEU A 224 -12.26 2.72 -0.36
N GLU A 225 -11.61 1.90 0.46
CA GLU A 225 -12.14 0.59 0.88
C GLU A 225 -13.46 0.72 1.62
N PHE A 226 -13.57 1.69 2.55
CA PHE A 226 -14.83 2.00 3.22
C PHE A 226 -15.96 2.35 2.23
N TRP A 227 -15.67 3.22 1.25
CA TRP A 227 -16.68 3.64 0.27
C TRP A 227 -17.04 2.53 -0.71
N MET A 228 -16.08 1.70 -1.10
CA MET A 228 -16.33 0.50 -1.91
C MET A 228 -17.24 -0.47 -1.17
N GLU A 229 -16.91 -0.83 0.08
CA GLU A 229 -17.73 -1.73 0.89
C GLU A 229 -19.14 -1.17 1.12
N LYS A 230 -19.25 0.14 1.37
CA LYS A 230 -20.55 0.80 1.53
C LYS A 230 -21.37 0.72 0.24
N PHE A 231 -20.76 1.03 -0.89
CA PHE A 231 -21.44 0.99 -2.19
C PHE A 231 -21.90 -0.43 -2.54
N ASP A 232 -21.06 -1.44 -2.30
CA ASP A 232 -21.39 -2.84 -2.54
C ASP A 232 -22.57 -3.28 -1.67
N LYS A 233 -22.56 -2.94 -0.37
CA LYS A 233 -23.67 -3.22 0.56
C LYS A 233 -24.97 -2.54 0.13
N ASP A 234 -24.92 -1.25 -0.23
CA ASP A 234 -26.10 -0.50 -0.66
C ASP A 234 -26.68 -1.10 -1.96
N THR A 235 -25.80 -1.51 -2.89
CA THR A 235 -26.19 -2.15 -4.15
C THR A 235 -26.82 -3.52 -3.90
N GLU A 236 -26.21 -4.33 -3.03
CA GLU A 236 -26.75 -5.64 -2.65
C GLU A 236 -28.11 -5.50 -1.96
N ALA A 237 -28.25 -4.54 -1.03
CA ALA A 237 -29.52 -4.26 -0.36
C ALA A 237 -30.62 -3.88 -1.36
N LYS A 238 -30.31 -3.00 -2.33
CA LYS A 238 -31.27 -2.62 -3.38
C LYS A 238 -31.60 -3.76 -4.33
N GLN A 239 -30.62 -4.59 -4.66
CA GLN A 239 -30.84 -5.78 -5.47
C GLN A 239 -31.73 -6.79 -4.75
N ASN A 240 -31.55 -6.97 -3.44
CA ASN A 240 -32.36 -7.83 -2.60
C ASN A 240 -33.80 -7.30 -2.46
N GLU A 241 -33.97 -6.00 -2.23
CA GLU A 241 -35.28 -5.33 -2.21
C GLU A 241 -36.03 -5.53 -3.54
N LEU A 242 -35.34 -5.34 -4.66
CA LEU A 242 -35.91 -5.57 -5.99
C LEU A 242 -36.33 -7.03 -6.20
N ASN A 243 -35.50 -7.98 -5.76
CA ASN A 243 -35.82 -9.41 -5.86
C ASN A 243 -37.02 -9.80 -4.99
N ALA A 244 -37.11 -9.25 -3.77
CA ALA A 244 -38.25 -9.46 -2.88
C ALA A 244 -39.55 -8.93 -3.48
N LEU A 245 -39.53 -7.71 -4.05
CA LEU A 245 -40.68 -7.12 -4.72
C LEU A 245 -41.11 -7.94 -5.95
N LYS A 246 -40.15 -8.44 -6.75
CA LYS A 246 -40.44 -9.33 -7.87
C LYS A 246 -41.10 -10.64 -7.41
N ALA A 247 -40.61 -11.23 -6.32
CA ALA A 247 -41.18 -12.43 -5.74
C ALA A 247 -42.61 -12.20 -5.23
N ALA A 248 -42.85 -11.12 -4.47
CA ALA A 248 -44.17 -10.74 -3.99
C ALA A 248 -45.16 -10.50 -5.15
N LYS A 249 -44.73 -9.79 -6.19
CA LYS A 249 -45.55 -9.60 -7.40
C LYS A 249 -45.91 -10.92 -8.07
N ALA A 250 -44.96 -11.87 -8.14
CA ALA A 250 -45.21 -13.18 -8.73
C ALA A 250 -46.22 -14.01 -7.91
N THR A 251 -46.12 -13.97 -6.57
CA THR A 251 -47.06 -14.66 -5.69
C THR A 251 -48.47 -14.05 -5.78
N ASP A 252 -48.58 -12.73 -5.80
CA ASP A 252 -49.87 -12.05 -5.93
C ASP A 252 -50.53 -12.36 -7.27
N LEU A 253 -49.73 -12.38 -8.35
CA LEU A 253 -50.21 -12.74 -9.68
C LEU A 253 -50.69 -14.20 -9.73
N SER A 254 -49.97 -15.14 -9.10
CA SER A 254 -50.41 -16.53 -8.95
C SER A 254 -51.73 -16.62 -8.19
N HIS A 255 -51.85 -15.92 -7.07
CA HIS A 255 -53.07 -15.92 -6.26
C HIS A 255 -54.27 -15.35 -7.02
N LEU A 256 -54.08 -14.27 -7.80
CA LEU A 256 -55.12 -13.72 -8.67
C LEU A 256 -55.52 -14.68 -9.79
N GLN A 257 -54.57 -15.40 -10.38
CA GLN A 257 -54.85 -16.44 -11.38
C GLN A 257 -55.67 -17.59 -10.80
N ASP A 258 -55.33 -18.05 -9.59
CA ASP A 258 -56.07 -19.08 -8.88
C ASP A 258 -57.49 -18.62 -8.53
N LEU A 259 -57.64 -17.39 -8.03
CA LEU A 259 -58.95 -16.81 -7.76
C LEU A 259 -59.79 -16.72 -9.05
N ALA A 260 -59.21 -16.26 -10.16
CA ALA A 260 -59.91 -16.21 -11.44
C ALA A 260 -60.33 -17.61 -11.92
N LYS A 261 -59.53 -18.64 -11.65
CA LYS A 261 -59.88 -20.03 -11.96
C LYS A 261 -61.04 -20.53 -11.09
N THR A 262 -60.98 -20.31 -9.77
CA THR A 262 -62.05 -20.71 -8.85
C THR A 262 -63.38 -20.02 -9.16
N ILE A 263 -63.37 -18.73 -9.53
CA ILE A 263 -64.58 -18.02 -9.97
C ILE A 263 -65.19 -18.70 -11.21
N ARG A 264 -64.38 -19.02 -12.23
CA ARG A 264 -64.87 -19.73 -13.42
C ARG A 264 -65.44 -21.10 -13.08
N GLU A 265 -64.82 -21.84 -12.17
CA GLU A 265 -65.32 -23.13 -11.69
C GLU A 265 -66.68 -22.98 -10.99
N TYR A 266 -66.83 -21.98 -10.11
CA TYR A 266 -68.12 -21.70 -9.46
C TYR A 266 -69.21 -21.26 -10.45
N GLU A 267 -68.88 -20.39 -11.41
CA GLU A 267 -69.80 -19.98 -12.47
C GLU A 267 -70.28 -21.18 -13.29
N GLN A 268 -69.38 -22.09 -13.65
CA GLN A 268 -69.69 -23.32 -14.36
C GLN A 268 -70.67 -24.19 -13.56
N VAL A 269 -70.41 -24.42 -12.27
CA VAL A 269 -71.31 -25.20 -11.39
C VAL A 269 -72.69 -24.55 -11.27
N ILE A 270 -72.76 -23.22 -11.16
CA ILE A 270 -74.03 -22.49 -11.09
C ILE A 270 -74.84 -22.68 -12.39
N ILE A 271 -74.16 -22.59 -13.55
CA ILE A 271 -74.80 -22.80 -14.85
C ILE A 271 -75.29 -24.24 -14.97
N GLU A 272 -74.48 -25.23 -14.59
CA GLU A 272 -74.83 -26.65 -14.62
C GLU A 272 -76.04 -26.98 -13.74
N ASP A 273 -76.06 -26.51 -12.49
CA ASP A 273 -77.19 -26.69 -11.57
C ASP A 273 -78.48 -26.05 -12.14
N ARG A 274 -78.37 -24.87 -12.76
CA ARG A 274 -79.51 -24.21 -13.40
C ARG A 274 -80.04 -25.00 -14.60
N MET A 275 -79.15 -25.52 -15.44
CA MET A 275 -79.49 -26.34 -16.62
C MET A 275 -80.10 -27.68 -16.20
N GLU A 276 -79.59 -28.32 -15.15
CA GLU A 276 -80.10 -29.58 -14.62
C GLU A 276 -81.50 -29.41 -14.02
N LYS A 277 -81.74 -28.34 -13.25
CA LYS A 277 -83.08 -27.97 -12.77
C LYS A 277 -84.08 -27.70 -13.89
N GLU A 278 -83.65 -27.04 -14.98
CA GLU A 278 -84.51 -26.83 -16.13
C GLU A 278 -84.82 -28.14 -16.87
N LYS A 279 -83.81 -29.00 -17.06
CA LYS A 279 -83.94 -30.29 -17.73
C LYS A 279 -84.86 -31.24 -16.96
N THR A 280 -84.73 -31.30 -15.65
CA THR A 280 -85.60 -32.09 -14.77
C THR A 280 -87.04 -31.58 -14.81
N ARG A 281 -87.25 -30.25 -14.79
CA ARG A 281 -88.58 -29.65 -14.95
C ARG A 281 -89.21 -30.01 -16.29
N LYS A 282 -88.50 -29.82 -17.41
CA LYS A 282 -88.98 -30.20 -18.75
C LYS A 282 -89.33 -31.69 -18.85
N LYS A 283 -88.51 -32.56 -18.24
CA LYS A 283 -88.78 -34.00 -18.20
C LYS A 283 -90.05 -34.32 -17.41
N MET A 284 -90.22 -33.73 -16.23
CA MET A 284 -91.46 -33.90 -15.45
C MET A 284 -92.70 -33.38 -16.18
N GLU A 285 -92.60 -32.22 -16.85
CA GLU A 285 -93.68 -31.68 -17.69
C GLU A 285 -94.03 -32.63 -18.85
N GLN A 286 -93.02 -33.21 -19.50
CA GLN A 286 -93.22 -34.19 -20.56
C GLN A 286 -93.86 -35.48 -20.02
N ASP A 287 -93.33 -36.05 -18.93
CA ASP A 287 -93.86 -37.27 -18.30
C ASP A 287 -95.33 -37.07 -17.85
N ASP A 288 -95.69 -35.87 -17.36
CA ASP A 288 -97.06 -35.52 -16.99
C ASP A 288 -97.99 -35.43 -18.22
N LEU A 289 -97.53 -34.86 -19.34
CA LEU A 289 -98.28 -34.85 -20.60
C LEU A 289 -98.48 -36.26 -21.16
N GLU A 290 -97.43 -37.09 -21.12
CA GLU A 290 -97.48 -38.49 -21.51
C GLU A 290 -98.45 -39.27 -20.62
N LEU A 291 -98.40 -39.09 -19.29
CA LEU A 291 -99.34 -39.70 -18.36
C LEU A 291 -100.78 -39.27 -18.64
N LYS A 292 -101.04 -37.97 -18.86
CA LYS A 292 -102.37 -37.47 -19.26
C LYS A 292 -102.86 -38.12 -20.55
N SER A 293 -101.99 -38.31 -21.53
CA SER A 293 -102.32 -39.02 -22.77
C SER A 293 -102.62 -40.50 -22.55
N ILE A 294 -101.82 -41.20 -21.72
CA ILE A 294 -102.01 -42.60 -21.36
C ILE A 294 -103.33 -42.77 -20.61
N VAL A 295 -103.65 -41.91 -19.64
CA VAL A 295 -104.91 -41.95 -18.90
C VAL A 295 -106.12 -41.75 -19.82
N LYS A 296 -106.04 -40.82 -20.78
CA LYS A 296 -107.07 -40.65 -21.81
C LYS A 296 -107.24 -41.90 -22.67
N LEU A 297 -106.14 -42.51 -23.12
CA LEU A 297 -106.17 -43.77 -23.87
C LEU A 297 -106.75 -44.92 -23.06
N GLN A 298 -106.36 -45.06 -21.78
CA GLN A 298 -106.91 -46.04 -20.86
C GLN A 298 -108.41 -45.84 -20.64
N ALA A 299 -108.87 -44.60 -20.43
CA ALA A 299 -110.28 -44.28 -20.29
C ALA A 299 -111.06 -44.58 -21.57
N TRP A 300 -110.52 -44.24 -22.74
CA TRP A 300 -111.10 -44.55 -24.04
C TRP A 300 -111.21 -46.07 -24.27
N TRP A 301 -110.16 -46.82 -23.96
CA TRP A 301 -110.15 -48.28 -24.05
C TRP A 301 -111.15 -48.91 -23.09
N ARG A 302 -111.12 -48.54 -21.79
CA ARG A 302 -112.09 -49.02 -20.79
C ARG A 302 -113.53 -48.71 -21.21
N GLY A 303 -113.80 -47.50 -21.71
CA GLY A 303 -115.11 -47.13 -22.23
C GLY A 303 -115.52 -47.93 -23.47
N THR A 304 -114.56 -48.27 -24.34
CA THR A 304 -114.82 -49.10 -25.54
C THR A 304 -115.07 -50.57 -25.17
N VAL A 305 -114.31 -51.11 -24.22
CA VAL A 305 -114.52 -52.43 -23.61
C VAL A 305 -115.93 -52.54 -23.02
N VAL A 306 -116.38 -51.53 -22.26
CA VAL A 306 -117.74 -51.50 -21.70
C VAL A 306 -118.80 -51.41 -22.80
N ARG A 307 -118.63 -50.52 -23.79
CA ARG A 307 -119.63 -50.33 -24.87
C ARG A 307 -119.73 -51.49 -25.87
N LYS A 308 -118.65 -52.26 -26.04
CA LYS A 308 -118.62 -53.43 -26.94
C LYS A 308 -118.75 -54.77 -26.19
N GLU A 309 -118.95 -54.72 -24.86
CA GLU A 309 -119.07 -55.90 -23.98
C GLU A 309 -117.88 -56.89 -24.05
N ILE A 310 -116.69 -56.39 -24.40
CA ILE A 310 -115.47 -57.21 -24.57
C ILE A 310 -114.71 -57.26 -23.24
N GLY A 311 -115.24 -58.01 -22.25
CA GLY A 311 -114.55 -58.30 -21.00
C GLY A 311 -115.47 -58.39 -19.77
N GLY A 312 -115.08 -59.21 -18.78
CA GLY A 312 -115.86 -59.45 -17.55
C GLY A 312 -115.83 -58.25 -16.58
N PHE A 313 -116.76 -57.32 -16.72
CA PHE A 313 -116.93 -56.16 -15.82
C PHE A 313 -117.68 -56.55 -14.53
N LYS A 314 -117.15 -56.21 -13.34
CA LYS A 314 -117.72 -56.52 -12.01
C LYS A 314 -117.73 -55.28 -11.11
N MET A 315 -118.86 -54.97 -10.46
CA MET A 315 -119.06 -53.78 -9.62
C MET A 315 -118.35 -53.89 -8.24
N PRO A 316 -117.78 -52.80 -7.69
CA PRO A 316 -117.17 -52.82 -6.35
C PRO A 316 -118.22 -52.90 -5.23
N LYS A 317 -118.00 -53.80 -4.25
CA LYS A 317 -118.80 -53.91 -3.02
C LYS A 317 -118.38 -52.85 -1.99
N LYS A 318 -119.37 -52.25 -1.30
CA LYS A 318 -119.22 -51.41 -0.10
C LYS A 318 -118.95 -52.28 1.13
N GLU A 319 -117.93 -51.95 1.92
CA GLU A 319 -117.82 -52.38 3.32
C GLU A 319 -117.66 -51.17 4.26
N LYS A 320 -118.12 -51.38 5.50
CA LYS A 320 -118.51 -50.41 6.53
C LYS A 320 -117.32 -49.89 7.37
N ASP A 321 -117.61 -48.76 8.00
CA ASP A 321 -116.87 -47.98 9.00
C ASP A 321 -116.53 -48.74 10.30
N ASP A 322 -115.39 -48.38 10.93
CA ASP A 322 -115.23 -48.25 12.40
C ASP A 322 -113.82 -47.74 12.80
N GLY A 323 -113.77 -46.48 13.25
CA GLY A 323 -113.09 -45.99 14.47
C GLY A 323 -111.55 -46.00 14.63
N LYS A 324 -110.95 -44.83 14.91
CA LYS A 324 -110.45 -44.44 16.27
C LYS A 324 -109.56 -43.17 16.26
N ASP A 325 -109.81 -42.34 17.27
CA ASP A 325 -109.10 -41.13 17.73
C ASP A 325 -107.56 -41.12 17.62
N SER A 326 -106.99 -39.95 17.31
CA SER A 326 -106.11 -39.24 18.27
C SER A 326 -105.72 -37.82 17.84
N LYS A 327 -105.91 -36.93 18.80
CA LYS A 327 -105.62 -35.50 18.85
C LYS A 327 -104.12 -35.30 19.18
N GLY A 328 -103.41 -34.47 18.44
CA GLY A 328 -102.01 -34.13 18.73
C GLY A 328 -101.59 -32.79 18.12
N LYS A 329 -101.57 -31.76 18.96
CA LYS A 329 -101.17 -30.38 18.65
C LYS A 329 -99.65 -30.22 18.85
N GLU A 330 -99.02 -29.46 17.95
CA GLU A 330 -97.90 -28.52 18.22
C GLU A 330 -96.50 -29.10 18.57
N LYS A 331 -95.45 -28.72 17.83
CA LYS A 331 -94.49 -27.66 18.25
C LYS A 331 -93.30 -27.47 17.29
N ASP A 332 -93.07 -26.20 17.01
CA ASP A 332 -91.85 -25.50 16.61
C ASP A 332 -90.52 -26.10 17.10
N LYS A 333 -89.48 -26.04 16.24
CA LYS A 333 -88.08 -25.82 16.65
C LYS A 333 -87.18 -25.39 15.48
N ARG A 334 -86.92 -24.09 15.45
CA ARG A 334 -85.64 -23.47 15.04
C ARG A 334 -84.43 -24.27 15.56
N ARG A 335 -83.38 -24.37 14.76
CA ARG A 335 -81.98 -24.34 15.22
C ARG A 335 -81.07 -23.87 14.08
N GLY A 336 -80.41 -22.74 14.28
CA GLY A 336 -79.23 -22.34 13.52
C GLY A 336 -77.93 -22.74 14.24
N LYS A 337 -76.86 -22.89 13.46
CA LYS A 337 -75.42 -22.66 13.74
C LYS A 337 -74.66 -23.27 12.54
N LYS A 338 -73.60 -22.70 12.00
CA LYS A 338 -72.62 -21.75 12.54
C LYS A 338 -71.98 -21.02 11.36
#